data_AF-A0A8S9UWM4-F1
#
_entry.id   AF-A0A8S9UWM4-F1
#
_cell.length_a   1.000
_cell.length_b   1.000
_cell.length_c   1.000
_cell.angle_alpha   90.00
_cell.angle_beta   90.00
_cell.angle_gamma   90.00
#
_symmetry.space_group_name_H-M   'P 1'
#
loop_
_entity.id
_entity.type
_entity.pdbx_description
1 polymer ?
#
loop_
_entity_poly.entity_id
_entity_poly.type
_entity_poly.pdbx_seq_one_letter_code
_entity_poly.pdbx_strand_id
1 'polypeptide(L)'
;MFGLSLEELPSEELCAGELIKYYSRRFMCGDSRGLRESVVLAVDDSPDNLLPVSLDTGEALPLSNFMRRRRNSAGSDLSVEEVKWRKLRTYKLKPGKVRRPTQTSALRKA
;
A
#
# COMPACT_ATOMS: atom_id res chain seq x y z
N MET A 1 -3.70 -19.84 -20.84
CA MET A 1 -3.38 -18.57 -20.17
C MET A 1 -3.09 -18.91 -18.71
N PHE A 2 -1.83 -19.10 -18.35
CA PHE A 2 -1.44 -19.53 -17.00
C PHE A 2 -1.39 -18.29 -16.10
N GLY A 3 -2.48 -18.04 -15.37
CA GLY A 3 -2.43 -17.13 -14.23
C GLY A 3 -1.77 -17.87 -13.08
N LEU A 4 -0.71 -17.30 -12.50
CA LEU A 4 -0.11 -17.85 -11.29
C LEU A 4 -1.19 -17.93 -10.21
N SER A 5 -1.31 -19.09 -9.58
CA SER A 5 -2.19 -19.30 -8.42
C SER A 5 -1.72 -18.38 -7.29
N LEU A 6 -2.66 -17.93 -6.46
CA LEU A 6 -2.33 -17.06 -5.31
C LEU A 6 -1.26 -17.67 -4.40
N GLU A 7 -1.24 -18.99 -4.31
CA GLU A 7 -0.29 -19.81 -3.54
C GLU A 7 1.13 -19.82 -4.11
N GLU A 8 1.29 -19.51 -5.40
CA GLU A 8 2.60 -19.43 -6.08
C GLU A 8 3.27 -18.06 -5.91
N LEU A 9 2.55 -17.07 -5.37
CA LEU A 9 3.13 -15.78 -5.02
C LEU A 9 3.74 -15.85 -3.62
N PRO A 10 4.97 -15.34 -3.41
CA PRO A 10 5.54 -15.26 -2.08
C PRO A 10 4.60 -14.44 -1.19
N SER A 11 4.24 -15.00 -0.04
CA SER A 11 3.34 -14.38 0.94
C SER A 11 3.94 -13.05 1.40
N GLU A 12 3.26 -11.94 1.08
CA GLU A 12 3.66 -10.61 1.56
C GLU A 12 2.67 -10.12 2.62
N GLU A 13 3.20 -9.57 3.71
CA GLU A 13 2.42 -8.91 4.76
C GLU A 13 2.36 -7.41 4.50
N LEU A 14 1.20 -6.80 4.76
CA LEU A 14 1.00 -5.36 4.70
C LEU A 14 0.67 -4.84 6.11
N CYS A 15 1.46 -3.87 6.57
CA CYS A 15 1.32 -3.27 7.89
C CYS A 15 1.01 -1.77 7.82
N ALA A 16 0.42 -1.23 8.89
CA ALA A 16 0.36 0.22 9.05
C ALA A 16 1.77 0.82 9.23
N GLY A 17 1.97 2.02 8.68
CA GLY A 17 3.26 2.73 8.63
C GLY A 17 4.08 2.47 7.36
N GLU A 18 3.70 1.49 6.54
CA GLU A 18 4.42 1.18 5.30
C GLU A 18 4.14 2.19 4.18
N LEU A 19 5.15 2.43 3.35
CA LEU A 19 5.02 3.27 2.16
C LEU A 19 4.69 2.37 0.97
N ILE A 20 3.62 2.68 0.25
CA ILE A 20 3.15 1.89 -0.89
C ILE A 20 3.08 2.74 -2.15
N LYS A 21 3.30 2.12 -3.31
CA LYS A 21 2.94 2.66 -4.63
C LYS A 21 1.69 1.96 -5.13
N TYR A 22 0.73 2.73 -5.63
CA TYR A 22 -0.54 2.20 -6.14
C TYR A 22 -1.05 3.03 -7.32
N TYR A 23 -1.99 2.47 -8.08
CA TYR A 23 -2.73 3.22 -9.08
C TYR A 23 -4.03 3.76 -8.50
N SER A 24 -4.23 5.08 -8.57
CA SER A 24 -5.48 5.75 -8.21
C SER A 24 -6.59 5.34 -9.17
N ARG A 25 -7.79 5.09 -8.63
CA ARG A 25 -8.96 4.71 -9.44
C ARG A 25 -9.50 5.83 -10.33
N ARG A 26 -9.04 7.07 -10.13
CA ARG A 26 -9.37 8.19 -11.02
C ARG A 26 -8.84 8.01 -12.44
N PHE A 27 -7.85 7.14 -12.62
CA PHE A 27 -7.21 6.84 -13.90
C PHE A 27 -7.26 5.34 -14.17
N MET A 28 -7.12 4.95 -15.43
CA MET A 28 -7.02 3.54 -15.80
C MET A 28 -5.68 2.94 -15.31
N CYS A 29 -5.70 1.65 -14.97
CA CYS A 29 -4.49 0.93 -14.56
C CYS A 29 -3.48 0.94 -15.72
N GLY A 30 -2.27 1.46 -15.48
CA GLY A 30 -1.23 1.65 -16.50
C GLY A 30 -1.07 3.08 -17.00
N ASP A 31 -2.02 3.98 -16.70
CA ASP A 31 -1.84 5.42 -16.94
C ASP A 31 -0.87 6.00 -15.89
N SER A 32 0.22 6.58 -16.36
CA SER A 32 1.26 7.17 -15.50
C SER A 32 0.72 8.27 -14.59
N ARG A 33 -0.34 8.98 -15.01
CA ARG A 33 -1.02 10.01 -14.20
C ARG A 33 -1.73 9.44 -12.98
N GLY A 34 -2.07 8.14 -13.03
CA GLY A 34 -2.70 7.41 -11.95
C GLY A 34 -1.73 6.90 -10.89
N LEU A 35 -0.42 6.90 -11.15
CA LEU A 35 0.55 6.39 -10.19
C LEU A 35 0.65 7.33 -8.97
N ARG A 36 0.50 6.76 -7.77
CA ARG A 36 0.58 7.44 -6.48
C ARG A 36 1.51 6.72 -5.53
N GLU A 37 2.03 7.45 -4.55
CA GLU A 37 2.76 6.93 -3.41
C GLU A 37 2.11 7.49 -2.13
N SER A 38 1.92 6.66 -1.12
CA SER A 38 1.17 7.01 0.09
C SER A 38 1.54 6.11 1.25
N VAL A 39 1.40 6.63 2.47
CA VAL A 39 1.63 5.88 3.71
C VAL A 39 0.34 5.20 4.14
N VAL A 40 0.44 3.92 4.52
CA VAL A 40 -0.66 3.18 5.13
C VAL A 40 -0.86 3.67 6.56
N LEU A 41 -1.99 4.30 6.85
CA LEU A 41 -2.34 4.77 8.20
C LEU A 41 -3.01 3.70 9.04
N ALA A 42 -3.86 2.88 8.42
CA ALA A 42 -4.56 1.82 9.13
C ALA A 42 -4.79 0.63 8.22
N VAL A 43 -4.78 -0.55 8.83
CA VAL A 43 -5.15 -1.82 8.22
C VAL A 43 -6.19 -2.47 9.13
N ASP A 44 -7.29 -2.93 8.53
CA ASP A 44 -8.38 -3.67 9.16
C ASP A 44 -8.59 -4.96 8.35
N ASP A 45 -8.58 -6.13 9.00
CA ASP A 45 -8.74 -7.42 8.31
C ASP A 45 -10.18 -7.95 8.34
N SER A 46 -11.14 -7.16 8.84
CA SER A 46 -12.53 -7.56 8.95
C SER A 46 -13.05 -8.14 7.62
N PRO A 47 -13.65 -9.33 7.61
CA PRO A 47 -13.91 -10.10 6.38
C PRO A 47 -14.85 -9.41 5.40
N ASP A 48 -15.74 -8.54 5.88
CA ASP A 48 -16.69 -7.78 5.06
C ASP A 48 -16.20 -6.37 4.69
N ASN A 49 -14.98 -5.99 5.10
CA ASN A 49 -14.43 -4.67 4.82
C ASN A 49 -13.84 -4.61 3.40
N LEU A 50 -14.57 -3.96 2.49
CA LEU A 50 -14.14 -3.75 1.11
C LEU A 50 -13.00 -2.73 0.95
N LEU A 51 -12.76 -1.92 1.98
CA LEU A 51 -11.73 -0.86 2.04
C LEU A 51 -10.86 -1.03 3.30
N PRO A 52 -10.12 -2.15 3.40
CA PRO A 52 -9.41 -2.51 4.62
C PRO A 52 -8.20 -1.62 4.92
N VAL A 53 -7.75 -0.82 3.94
CA VAL A 53 -6.56 0.00 4.02
C VAL A 53 -6.93 1.48 3.99
N SER A 54 -6.55 2.20 5.03
CA SER A 54 -6.64 3.66 5.09
C SER A 54 -5.29 4.28 4.72
N LEU A 55 -5.31 5.24 3.81
CA LEU A 55 -4.13 5.92 3.29
C LEU A 55 -4.02 7.35 3.83
N ASP A 56 -2.81 7.88 3.92
CA ASP A 56 -2.58 9.26 4.34
C ASP A 56 -3.19 10.27 3.37
N THR A 57 -3.23 9.95 2.08
CA THR A 57 -3.92 10.74 1.05
C THR A 57 -5.45 10.79 1.23
N GLY A 58 -6.03 9.88 2.01
CA GLY A 58 -7.49 9.71 2.14
C GLY A 58 -8.15 9.03 0.93
N GLU A 59 -7.38 8.60 -0.08
CA GLU A 59 -7.95 7.83 -1.18
C GLU A 59 -8.37 6.44 -0.70
N ALA A 60 -9.57 6.02 -1.13
CA ALA A 60 -10.09 4.69 -0.85
C ALA A 60 -9.32 3.62 -1.65
N LEU A 61 -8.79 2.60 -0.97
CA LEU A 61 -8.02 1.52 -1.58
C LEU A 61 -8.75 0.17 -1.49
N PRO A 62 -9.54 -0.20 -2.51
CA PRO A 62 -10.18 -1.51 -2.59
C PRO A 62 -9.20 -2.68 -2.64
N LEU A 63 -9.69 -3.84 -2.22
CA LEU A 63 -9.01 -5.13 -2.34
C LEU A 63 -8.54 -5.49 -3.76
N SER A 64 -9.19 -4.96 -4.81
CA SER A 64 -8.82 -5.20 -6.20
C SER A 64 -7.71 -4.27 -6.72
N ASN A 65 -7.33 -3.23 -5.97
CA ASN A 65 -6.33 -2.25 -6.42
C ASN A 65 -4.96 -2.90 -6.61
N PHE A 66 -4.27 -2.45 -7.65
CA PHE A 66 -2.93 -2.89 -7.99
C PHE A 66 -1.91 -1.99 -7.32
N MET A 67 -1.01 -2.60 -6.55
CA MET A 67 -0.04 -1.89 -5.73
C MET A 67 1.24 -2.70 -5.54
N ARG A 68 2.25 -2.04 -4.98
CA ARG A 68 3.47 -2.66 -4.44
C ARG A 68 3.91 -1.90 -3.19
N ARG A 69 4.60 -2.58 -2.28
CA ARG A 69 5.28 -1.94 -1.16
C ARG A 69 6.56 -1.24 -1.66
N ARG A 70 7.00 -0.23 -0.94
CA ARG A 70 8.19 0.59 -1.25
C ARG A 70 9.11 0.73 -0.05
N ARG A 71 8.55 1.02 1.12
CA ARG A 71 9.26 0.99 2.39
C ARG A 71 8.50 0.16 3.40
N ASN A 72 9.23 -0.58 4.21
CA ASN A 72 8.67 -1.27 5.36
C ASN A 72 8.32 -0.27 6.48
N SER A 73 7.67 -0.78 7.53
CA SER A 73 7.27 0.02 8.69
C SER A 73 8.45 0.53 9.53
N ALA A 74 9.63 -0.06 9.37
CA ALA A 74 10.89 0.39 9.98
C ALA A 74 11.58 1.52 9.18
N GLY A 75 11.05 1.88 8.00
CA GLY A 75 11.58 2.94 7.15
C GLY A 75 12.64 2.50 6.14
N SER A 76 13.00 1.21 6.07
CA SER A 76 13.92 0.68 5.06
C SER A 76 13.24 0.56 3.70
N ASP A 77 13.94 0.97 2.64
CA ASP A 77 13.52 0.72 1.26
C ASP A 77 13.56 -0.78 0.94
N LEU A 78 12.51 -1.27 0.29
CA LEU A 78 12.37 -2.66 -0.14
C LEU A 78 12.88 -2.82 -1.57
N SER A 79 13.59 -3.92 -1.86
CA SER A 79 14.17 -4.14 -3.19
C SER A 79 13.09 -4.43 -4.23
N VAL A 80 13.31 -4.03 -5.48
CA VAL A 80 12.32 -4.26 -6.55
C VAL A 80 12.18 -5.75 -6.87
N GLU A 81 13.21 -6.56 -6.61
CA GLU A 81 13.14 -8.02 -6.77
C GLU A 81 12.20 -8.67 -5.73
N GLU A 82 12.16 -8.12 -4.51
CA GLU A 82 11.35 -8.63 -3.40
C GLU A 82 9.88 -8.23 -3.50
N VAL A 83 9.61 -6.97 -3.86
CA VAL A 83 8.25 -6.40 -3.88
C VAL A 83 7.71 -6.23 -5.29
N LYS A 84 7.00 -7.27 -5.74
CA LYS A 84 6.31 -7.29 -7.02
C LYS A 84 4.96 -6.58 -6.94
N TRP A 85 4.55 -6.00 -8.06
CA TRP A 85 3.21 -5.46 -8.19
C TRP A 85 2.17 -6.58 -8.15
N ARG A 86 1.14 -6.40 -7.31
CA ARG A 86 0.06 -7.37 -7.12
C ARG A 86 -1.20 -6.69 -6.60
N LYS A 87 -2.32 -7.42 -6.54
CA LYS A 87 -3.59 -6.90 -6.00
C LYS A 87 -3.55 -6.88 -4.48
N LEU A 88 -4.19 -5.87 -3.85
CA LEU A 88 -4.25 -5.75 -2.39
C LEU A 88 -4.78 -7.03 -1.70
N ARG A 89 -5.78 -7.70 -2.27
CA ARG A 89 -6.34 -8.97 -1.75
C ARG A 89 -5.36 -10.14 -1.65
N THR A 90 -4.16 -10.01 -2.21
CA THR A 90 -3.12 -11.05 -2.17
C THR A 90 -2.15 -10.87 -1.00
N TYR A 91 -2.23 -9.75 -0.29
CA TYR A 91 -1.45 -9.49 0.90
C TYR A 91 -2.12 -10.11 2.14
N LYS A 92 -1.31 -10.58 3.08
CA LYS A 92 -1.76 -10.82 4.44
C LYS A 92 -1.84 -9.49 5.16
N LEU A 93 -3.05 -9.06 5.48
CA LEU A 93 -3.29 -7.80 6.17
C LEU A 93 -2.99 -7.99 7.65
N LYS A 94 -2.10 -7.16 8.20
CA LYS A 94 -1.82 -7.15 9.64
C LYS A 94 -2.55 -5.95 10.27
N PRO A 95 -3.61 -6.19 11.06
CA PRO A 95 -4.37 -5.12 11.68
C PRO A 95 -3.48 -4.17 12.48
N GLY A 96 -3.71 -2.87 12.34
CA GLY A 96 -2.91 -1.86 13.03
C GLY A 96 -3.26 -0.46 12.59
N LYS A 97 -2.85 0.53 13.41
CA LYS A 97 -3.08 1.95 13.12
C LYS A 97 -1.86 2.76 13.55
N VAL A 98 -1.45 3.67 12.67
CA VAL A 98 -0.37 4.63 12.89
C VAL A 98 -0.94 6.03 12.74
N ARG A 99 -0.50 6.95 13.59
CA ARG A 99 -0.88 8.36 13.43
C ARG A 99 -0.27 8.89 12.14
N ARG A 100 -0.98 9.79 11.46
CA ARG A 100 -0.43 10.50 10.30
C ARG A 100 0.96 11.01 10.69
N PRO A 101 2.01 10.71 9.91
CA PRO A 101 3.29 11.35 10.16
C PRO A 101 3.04 12.85 10.05
N THR A 102 3.03 13.54 11.18
CA THR A 102 3.03 15.00 11.21
C THR A 102 4.29 15.38 10.47
N GLN A 103 4.15 15.97 9.27
CA GLN A 103 5.26 16.71 8.69
C GLN A 103 5.58 17.81 9.70
N THR A 104 6.50 17.54 10.62
CA THR A 104 7.28 18.58 11.26
C THR A 104 8.11 19.16 10.13
N SER A 105 7.54 20.10 9.40
CA SER A 105 8.33 21.01 8.58
C SER A 105 9.24 21.70 9.58
N ALA A 106 10.49 21.24 9.65
CA ALA A 106 11.55 22.00 10.26
C ALA A 106 11.68 23.25 9.41
N LEU A 107 10.94 24.29 9.81
CA LEU A 107 11.08 25.65 9.35
C LEU A 107 12.49 26.07 9.79
N ARG A 108 13.48 25.74 8.96
CA ARG A 108 14.85 26.19 9.13
C ARG A 108 14.80 27.71 9.04
N LYS A 109 15.00 28.39 10.18
CA LYS A 109 15.07 29.85 10.26
C LYS A 109 16.24 30.34 9.40
N ALA A 110 15.91 31.36 8.60
CA ALA A 110 16.70 32.46 8.02
C ALA A 110 18.18 32.21 7.70
#